data_AF-A0A537ETU8-F1
#
_entry.id   AF-A0A537ETU8-F1
#
_cell.length_a   1.000
_cell.length_b   1.000
_cell.length_c   1.000
_cell.angle_alpha   90.00
_cell.angle_beta   90.00
_cell.angle_gamma   90.00
#
_symmetry.space_group_name_H-M   'P 1'
#
loop_
_entity.id
_entity.type
_entity.pdbx_description
1 polymer ?
#
loop_
_entity_poly.entity_id
_entity_poly.type
_entity_poly.pdbx_seq_one_letter_code
_entity_poly.pdbx_strand_id
1 'polypeptide(L)'
;MWCNEFKEQYDHIEIIAGAHDTGEFPPNATDSTRSFEKFVNNCPFTSPNGARVQPSPLCPTVPIVVSCYGREYYFDYPSSAPIARFIMLSPGVFNITGGCRSPCVVPAPGITCNPLNQNRTGPGGYDCWPYAKCDPHYNWVNDTINDARNYYPSIRWTIVGMHKPCLSAGKENCSIGQDIFNLLLLQHVDLVLEGNDHAYERSKQLSLGNGSCSTTIPYIIGPGKNNSFVAYNPDCVVDDSSNGFYKPQVGTTLIIQGNMGRGNEVDDSSKNPYNANEQPYFARLMGNNTVGFGHGFVKFTVSASEIRVQTVFTGTAQDEFRITQPPVPFFSRSPINPSIAEAVTFRATVLGGLEPYSYSWDFGDGSALTGAIVQHVFSNPRQYTVTLTVDDSSMESRTVQKIVAVGSWNAVVNCSPVLTTIEEIIGPKGINRNSSDPNSIGADYTGGGFQLVPNLQYNPQSPANPTIWPFYKRAVNLPPDCAYGGIPAFVELHNVGVRTVGTSDCSYSFDVSNGGALYPNGWQSCVTAFNLENWNYTACPICYMHRVYGYVDRDWNASGDAPYPAPTRGERIDVQGFIYWEYSSLTAPWHSYSG
;
A
#
# COMPACT_ATOMS: atom_id res chain seq x y z
N MET A 1 -3.33 -46.92 -4.89
CA MET A 1 -4.00 -47.39 -6.11
C MET A 1 -4.82 -46.25 -6.70
N TRP A 2 -5.95 -45.84 -6.11
CA TRP A 2 -6.79 -44.77 -6.67
C TRP A 2 -6.06 -43.45 -6.99
N CYS A 3 -5.21 -42.91 -6.09
CA CYS A 3 -4.56 -41.62 -6.37
C CYS A 3 -3.51 -41.73 -7.48
N ASN A 4 -2.75 -42.83 -7.53
CA ASN A 4 -1.82 -43.07 -8.63
C ASN A 4 -2.59 -43.21 -9.96
N GLU A 5 -3.67 -43.99 -9.99
CA GLU A 5 -4.53 -44.12 -11.18
C GLU A 5 -5.15 -42.78 -11.60
N PHE A 6 -5.54 -41.95 -10.63
CA PHE A 6 -6.07 -40.61 -10.88
C PHE A 6 -4.98 -39.69 -11.46
N LYS A 7 -3.80 -39.63 -10.82
CA LYS A 7 -2.68 -38.79 -11.28
C LYS A 7 -2.07 -39.27 -12.59
N GLU A 8 -2.19 -40.55 -12.95
CA GLU A 8 -1.84 -41.06 -14.28
C GLU A 8 -2.74 -40.50 -15.38
N GLN A 9 -4.01 -40.22 -15.06
CA GLN A 9 -4.97 -39.63 -16.00
C GLN A 9 -4.99 -38.09 -15.95
N TYR A 10 -4.65 -37.52 -14.80
CA TYR A 10 -4.74 -36.10 -14.49
C TYR A 10 -3.46 -35.61 -13.79
N ASP A 11 -2.33 -35.70 -14.48
CA ASP A 11 -0.99 -35.37 -13.97
C ASP A 11 -0.78 -33.88 -13.61
N HIS A 12 -1.70 -33.02 -14.03
CA HIS A 12 -1.73 -31.59 -13.67
C HIS A 12 -2.69 -31.26 -12.51
N ILE A 13 -3.38 -32.25 -11.93
CA ILE A 13 -4.29 -32.05 -10.79
C ILE A 13 -3.58 -32.46 -9.50
N GLU A 14 -3.52 -31.51 -8.56
CA GLU A 14 -3.05 -31.78 -7.21
C GLU A 14 -4.20 -32.06 -6.26
N ILE A 15 -4.02 -33.07 -5.43
CA ILE A 15 -4.99 -33.50 -4.43
C ILE A 15 -4.44 -33.11 -3.06
N ILE A 16 -5.26 -32.40 -2.28
CA ILE A 16 -4.92 -31.94 -0.94
C ILE A 16 -5.85 -32.64 0.05
N ALA A 17 -5.28 -33.27 1.08
CA ALA A 17 -6.06 -33.92 2.12
C ALA A 17 -6.67 -32.90 3.08
N GLY A 18 -7.92 -33.17 3.49
CA GLY A 18 -8.66 -32.43 4.50
C GLY A 18 -8.77 -33.17 5.83
N ALA A 19 -9.16 -32.45 6.89
CA ALA A 19 -9.28 -33.00 8.25
C ALA A 19 -10.44 -34.00 8.44
N HIS A 20 -11.48 -33.97 7.60
CA HIS A 20 -12.66 -34.86 7.71
C HIS A 20 -12.31 -36.35 7.58
N ASP A 21 -11.33 -36.70 6.75
CA ASP A 21 -11.03 -38.10 6.45
C ASP A 21 -9.97 -38.70 7.40
N THR A 22 -9.44 -37.91 8.34
CA THR A 22 -8.23 -38.27 9.11
C THR A 22 -8.31 -37.94 10.60
N GLY A 23 -9.22 -37.05 11.04
CA GLY A 23 -9.33 -36.59 12.43
C GLY A 23 -10.58 -37.02 13.19
N GLU A 24 -11.63 -37.54 12.54
CA GLU A 24 -12.92 -37.81 13.21
C GLU A 24 -13.05 -39.19 13.87
N PHE A 25 -12.04 -40.06 13.73
CA PHE A 25 -12.17 -41.47 14.11
C PHE A 25 -11.28 -41.86 15.31
N PRO A 26 -11.72 -42.84 16.12
CA PRO A 26 -10.93 -43.34 17.23
C PRO A 26 -9.55 -43.86 16.77
N PRO A 27 -8.51 -43.81 17.64
CA PRO A 27 -7.15 -44.26 17.32
C PRO A 27 -7.02 -45.73 16.85
N ASN A 28 -8.06 -46.53 17.11
CA ASN A 28 -8.18 -47.94 16.75
C ASN A 28 -9.10 -48.19 15.53
N ALA A 29 -9.52 -47.14 14.81
CA ALA A 29 -10.19 -47.30 13.52
C ALA A 29 -9.18 -47.83 12.48
N THR A 30 -9.26 -49.12 12.18
CA THR A 30 -8.32 -49.83 11.29
C THR A 30 -8.65 -49.72 9.80
N ASP A 31 -9.67 -48.95 9.43
CA ASP A 31 -10.05 -48.80 8.03
C ASP A 31 -8.95 -48.10 7.24
N SER A 32 -8.56 -48.74 6.13
CA SER A 32 -7.35 -48.45 5.35
C SER A 32 -7.26 -47.05 4.72
N THR A 33 -8.29 -46.22 4.83
CA THR A 33 -8.42 -44.92 4.13
C THR A 33 -8.22 -43.67 4.98
N ARG A 34 -7.89 -43.80 6.29
CA ARG A 34 -8.11 -42.71 7.27
C ARG A 34 -6.87 -42.21 8.03
N SER A 35 -5.75 -41.97 7.34
CA SER A 35 -4.52 -41.41 7.96
C SER A 35 -3.83 -40.46 6.99
N PHE A 36 -3.45 -39.28 7.47
CA PHE A 36 -2.70 -38.28 6.71
C PHE A 36 -1.42 -38.87 6.13
N GLU A 37 -0.71 -39.68 6.89
CA GLU A 37 0.54 -40.33 6.51
C GLU A 37 0.32 -41.35 5.40
N LYS A 38 -0.78 -42.11 5.45
CA LYS A 38 -1.15 -42.99 4.34
C LYS A 38 -1.48 -42.18 3.09
N PHE A 39 -2.20 -41.07 3.21
CA PHE A 39 -2.48 -40.19 2.06
C PHE A 39 -1.18 -39.64 1.46
N VAL A 40 -0.34 -39.01 2.27
CA VAL A 40 0.95 -38.44 1.87
C VAL A 40 1.86 -39.48 1.20
N ASN A 41 1.97 -40.67 1.78
CA ASN A 41 2.82 -41.74 1.25
C ASN A 41 2.32 -42.30 -0.09
N ASN A 42 1.01 -42.30 -0.31
CA ASN A 42 0.39 -42.92 -1.49
C ASN A 42 -0.15 -41.91 -2.51
N CYS A 43 -0.08 -40.62 -2.20
CA CYS A 43 -0.57 -39.50 -3.00
C CYS A 43 0.28 -38.23 -2.75
N PRO A 44 1.61 -38.29 -2.91
CA PRO A 44 2.46 -37.13 -2.66
C PRO A 44 2.14 -36.01 -3.65
N PHE A 45 2.29 -34.75 -3.22
CA PHE A 45 2.19 -33.60 -4.11
C PHE A 45 3.29 -33.67 -5.16
N THR A 46 2.87 -33.57 -6.40
CA THR A 46 3.72 -33.71 -7.57
C THR A 46 4.18 -32.33 -8.01
N SER A 47 4.87 -31.59 -7.12
CA SER A 47 5.39 -30.22 -7.32
C SER A 47 5.17 -29.66 -8.74
N PRO A 48 3.97 -29.16 -9.07
CA PRO A 48 3.70 -28.66 -10.40
C PRO A 48 4.57 -27.43 -10.55
N ASN A 49 5.48 -27.47 -11.51
CA ASN A 49 6.43 -26.38 -11.77
C ASN A 49 7.42 -26.09 -10.64
N GLY A 50 7.78 -27.06 -9.78
CA GLY A 50 8.87 -26.87 -8.81
C GLY A 50 8.52 -26.05 -7.56
N ALA A 51 7.23 -25.84 -7.26
CA ALA A 51 6.82 -25.27 -5.98
C ALA A 51 7.30 -26.16 -4.83
N ARG A 52 8.24 -25.65 -4.02
CA ARG A 52 8.67 -26.32 -2.79
C ARG A 52 7.62 -26.09 -1.73
N VAL A 53 6.96 -27.17 -1.32
CA VAL A 53 6.12 -27.15 -0.13
C VAL A 53 7.02 -26.91 1.08
N GLN A 54 6.70 -25.88 1.86
CA GLN A 54 7.39 -25.56 3.09
C GLN A 54 6.57 -26.08 4.26
N PRO A 55 6.97 -27.19 4.90
CA PRO A 55 6.31 -27.68 6.10
C PRO A 55 6.57 -26.74 7.27
N SER A 56 5.66 -26.72 8.25
CA SER A 56 5.85 -26.00 9.51
C SER A 56 7.14 -26.42 10.23
N PRO A 57 7.91 -25.49 10.82
CA PRO A 57 9.12 -25.82 11.59
C PRO A 57 8.81 -26.41 12.97
N LEU A 58 7.53 -26.48 13.37
CA LEU A 58 7.09 -27.03 14.65
C LEU A 58 7.16 -28.56 14.74
N CYS A 59 7.77 -29.21 13.74
CA CYS A 59 7.90 -30.66 13.64
C CYS A 59 9.12 -31.16 14.43
N PRO A 60 8.97 -32.13 15.35
CA PRO A 60 10.11 -32.67 16.09
C PRO A 60 11.05 -33.47 15.18
N THR A 61 12.35 -33.27 15.37
CA THR A 61 13.45 -33.92 14.63
C THR A 61 13.85 -35.29 15.21
N VAL A 62 12.93 -36.20 15.55
CA VAL A 62 13.29 -37.59 15.97
C VAL A 62 12.14 -38.60 15.80
N PRO A 63 12.43 -39.91 15.72
CA PRO A 63 12.35 -40.74 14.53
C PRO A 63 10.91 -41.18 14.20
N ILE A 64 10.08 -40.28 13.66
CA ILE A 64 8.96 -40.65 12.78
C ILE A 64 9.12 -39.79 11.53
N VAL A 65 9.81 -40.37 10.54
CA VAL A 65 10.30 -39.70 9.31
C VAL A 65 9.20 -39.56 8.25
N VAL A 66 7.99 -39.17 8.68
CA VAL A 66 6.84 -38.86 7.81
C VAL A 66 6.13 -37.63 8.42
N SER A 67 6.83 -36.50 8.37
CA SER A 67 6.69 -35.37 9.29
C SER A 67 5.90 -34.19 8.68
N CYS A 68 4.74 -33.86 9.27
CA CYS A 68 3.90 -32.65 9.10
C CYS A 68 3.31 -32.29 7.72
N TYR A 69 3.99 -32.67 6.65
CA TYR A 69 3.52 -32.47 5.30
C TYR A 69 2.13 -33.12 5.13
N GLY A 70 1.19 -32.37 4.55
CA GLY A 70 -0.22 -32.75 4.45
C GLY A 70 -1.13 -32.21 5.56
N ARG A 71 -0.62 -31.77 6.72
CA ARG A 71 -1.43 -31.28 7.85
C ARG A 71 -1.50 -29.76 7.93
N GLU A 72 -0.33 -29.12 7.95
CA GLU A 72 -0.19 -27.70 7.66
C GLU A 72 1.08 -27.46 6.86
N TYR A 73 0.97 -26.62 5.84
CA TYR A 73 2.06 -26.27 4.96
C TYR A 73 1.66 -25.05 4.13
N TYR A 74 2.64 -24.42 3.50
CA TYR A 74 2.36 -23.47 2.44
C TYR A 74 3.17 -23.76 1.19
N PHE A 75 2.71 -23.21 0.07
CA PHE A 75 3.48 -23.12 -1.15
C PHE A 75 3.21 -21.79 -1.86
N ASP A 76 4.22 -21.37 -2.61
CA ASP A 76 4.22 -20.12 -3.35
C ASP A 76 4.00 -20.40 -4.84
N TYR A 77 3.11 -19.64 -5.48
CA TYR A 77 2.71 -19.87 -6.86
C TYR A 77 2.77 -18.59 -7.72
N PRO A 78 3.30 -18.67 -8.96
CA PRO A 78 4.15 -19.76 -9.45
C PRO A 78 5.48 -19.79 -8.67
N SER A 79 6.14 -20.94 -8.62
CA SER A 79 7.35 -21.15 -7.80
C SER A 79 8.52 -20.21 -8.14
N SER A 80 8.66 -19.86 -9.42
CA SER A 80 9.80 -19.07 -9.94
C SER A 80 9.63 -17.56 -9.74
N ALA A 81 8.39 -17.09 -9.67
CA ALA A 81 8.04 -15.68 -9.46
C ALA A 81 6.73 -15.61 -8.68
N PRO A 82 6.75 -15.89 -7.36
CA PRO A 82 5.54 -16.00 -6.56
C PRO A 82 4.70 -14.74 -6.57
N ILE A 83 3.42 -14.90 -6.94
CA ILE A 83 2.40 -13.86 -6.84
C ILE A 83 1.35 -14.18 -5.78
N ALA A 84 1.23 -15.45 -5.38
CA ALA A 84 0.30 -15.91 -4.37
C ALA A 84 0.98 -16.89 -3.41
N ARG A 85 0.59 -16.83 -2.13
CA ARG A 85 0.88 -17.87 -1.14
C ARG A 85 -0.40 -18.63 -0.81
N PHE A 86 -0.35 -19.94 -0.97
CA PHE A 86 -1.38 -20.87 -0.55
C PHE A 86 -0.97 -21.49 0.79
N ILE A 87 -1.78 -21.31 1.83
CA ILE A 87 -1.55 -21.84 3.17
C ILE A 87 -2.63 -22.87 3.46
N MET A 88 -2.25 -24.12 3.64
CA MET A 88 -3.16 -25.25 3.81
C MET A 88 -3.18 -25.68 5.26
N LEU A 89 -4.38 -25.79 5.85
CA LEU A 89 -4.59 -26.06 7.27
C LEU A 89 -5.46 -27.30 7.49
N SER A 90 -5.27 -27.96 8.63
CA SER A 90 -6.10 -29.07 9.08
C SER A 90 -6.55 -28.88 10.55
N PRO A 91 -7.44 -27.92 10.84
CA PRO A 91 -7.92 -27.70 12.20
C PRO A 91 -8.63 -28.92 12.80
N GLY A 92 -8.40 -29.16 14.09
CA GLY A 92 -9.10 -30.20 14.85
C GLY A 92 -8.48 -31.61 14.78
N VAL A 93 -7.26 -31.76 14.26
CA VAL A 93 -6.53 -33.05 14.29
C VAL A 93 -6.03 -33.35 15.72
N PHE A 94 -6.20 -34.60 16.19
CA PHE A 94 -5.77 -35.06 17.52
C PHE A 94 -5.30 -36.53 17.52
N ASN A 95 -4.65 -36.96 18.61
CA ASN A 95 -4.25 -38.34 18.92
C ASN A 95 -3.28 -39.03 17.93
N ILE A 96 -2.29 -38.29 17.42
CA ILE A 96 -1.36 -38.80 16.39
C ILE A 96 -0.36 -39.82 16.98
N THR A 97 0.14 -39.57 18.18
CA THR A 97 1.16 -40.38 18.87
C THR A 97 0.62 -41.12 20.10
N GLY A 98 -0.70 -41.02 20.37
CA GLY A 98 -1.33 -41.57 21.57
C GLY A 98 -1.27 -40.65 22.79
N GLY A 99 -0.68 -39.46 22.66
CA GLY A 99 -0.51 -38.47 23.71
C GLY A 99 -1.76 -37.61 23.92
N CYS A 100 -2.43 -37.22 22.84
CA CYS A 100 -3.62 -36.40 22.82
C CYS A 100 -4.89 -37.25 22.73
N ARG A 101 -5.41 -37.71 23.88
CA ARG A 101 -6.48 -38.75 23.92
C ARG A 101 -7.92 -38.23 23.75
N SER A 102 -8.12 -36.93 23.63
CA SER A 102 -9.42 -36.32 23.38
C SER A 102 -9.31 -35.26 22.31
N PRO A 103 -10.36 -35.02 21.50
CA PRO A 103 -10.42 -33.84 20.66
C PRO A 103 -10.13 -32.62 21.53
N CYS A 104 -9.31 -31.69 21.04
CA CYS A 104 -9.26 -30.37 21.66
C CYS A 104 -10.65 -29.77 21.50
N VAL A 105 -11.43 -29.79 22.58
CA VAL A 105 -12.65 -28.99 22.64
C VAL A 105 -12.16 -27.55 22.60
N VAL A 106 -12.30 -26.91 21.45
CA VAL A 106 -12.11 -25.46 21.34
C VAL A 106 -13.01 -24.88 22.43
N PRO A 107 -12.44 -24.23 23.46
CA PRO A 107 -13.21 -23.95 24.66
C PRO A 107 -14.44 -23.14 24.32
N ALA A 108 -15.51 -23.35 25.10
CA ALA A 108 -16.64 -22.45 25.05
C ALA A 108 -16.11 -20.99 25.16
N PRO A 109 -16.65 -20.09 24.35
CA PRO A 109 -16.09 -18.76 24.21
C PRO A 109 -16.02 -17.97 25.53
N GLY A 110 -14.90 -17.25 25.70
CA GLY A 110 -14.50 -16.63 26.95
C GLY A 110 -13.58 -17.49 27.83
N ILE A 111 -13.36 -18.77 27.50
CA ILE A 111 -12.35 -19.60 28.16
C ILE A 111 -11.03 -19.49 27.38
N THR A 112 -10.06 -18.79 27.95
CA THR A 112 -8.70 -18.72 27.43
C THR A 112 -8.12 -20.14 27.41
N CYS A 113 -7.72 -20.62 26.23
CA CYS A 113 -6.99 -21.87 26.12
C CYS A 113 -5.68 -21.69 26.92
N ASN A 114 -5.55 -22.35 28.08
CA ASN A 114 -4.29 -22.37 28.81
C ASN A 114 -3.42 -23.50 28.21
N PRO A 115 -2.34 -23.17 27.48
CA PRO A 115 -1.45 -24.18 26.91
C PRO A 115 -0.83 -25.11 27.96
N LEU A 116 -0.91 -24.81 29.25
CA LEU A 116 -0.42 -25.63 30.35
C LEU A 116 -1.47 -26.56 30.99
N ASN A 117 -2.77 -26.37 30.73
CA ASN A 117 -3.86 -27.10 31.42
C ASN A 117 -4.38 -28.35 30.70
N GLN A 118 -3.94 -28.60 29.47
CA GLN A 118 -4.15 -29.92 28.87
C GLN A 118 -2.98 -30.78 29.33
N ASN A 119 -3.24 -31.93 29.94
CA ASN A 119 -2.26 -32.87 30.48
C ASN A 119 -1.27 -33.34 29.38
N ARG A 120 -0.29 -32.50 29.04
CA ARG A 120 0.78 -32.77 28.06
C ARG A 120 1.87 -33.61 28.71
N THR A 121 1.54 -34.78 29.26
CA THR A 121 2.51 -35.63 29.98
C THR A 121 3.39 -36.49 29.07
N GLY A 122 3.49 -36.15 27.78
CA GLY A 122 4.46 -36.72 26.83
C GLY A 122 5.43 -35.65 26.31
N PRO A 123 6.66 -36.02 25.94
CA PRO A 123 7.67 -35.09 25.46
C PRO A 123 7.25 -34.50 24.10
N GLY A 124 6.72 -33.28 24.10
CA GLY A 124 6.46 -32.49 22.90
C GLY A 124 4.97 -32.27 22.63
N GLY A 125 4.40 -31.19 23.17
CA GLY A 125 2.98 -30.81 23.03
C GLY A 125 2.46 -30.49 21.62
N TYR A 126 2.87 -31.25 20.60
CA TYR A 126 2.63 -31.11 19.15
C TYR A 126 1.62 -32.14 18.60
N ASP A 127 0.97 -32.90 19.49
CA ASP A 127 0.10 -34.04 19.14
C ASP A 127 -1.37 -33.65 18.86
N CYS A 128 -1.76 -32.40 19.16
CA CYS A 128 -3.07 -31.83 18.85
C CYS A 128 -2.91 -30.51 18.08
N TRP A 129 -3.82 -30.26 17.13
CA TRP A 129 -3.77 -29.12 16.21
C TRP A 129 -5.03 -28.26 16.35
N PRO A 130 -5.21 -27.57 17.50
CA PRO A 130 -6.44 -26.84 17.81
C PRO A 130 -6.54 -25.47 17.13
N TYR A 131 -5.40 -24.86 16.77
CA TYR A 131 -5.34 -23.47 16.27
C TYR A 131 -6.03 -22.45 17.19
N ALA A 132 -6.03 -22.71 18.50
CA ALA A 132 -6.53 -21.76 19.49
C ALA A 132 -5.55 -20.58 19.64
N LYS A 133 -6.02 -19.42 20.08
CA LYS A 133 -5.17 -18.25 20.28
C LYS A 133 -4.02 -18.59 21.24
N CYS A 134 -2.80 -18.18 20.87
CA CYS A 134 -1.54 -18.49 21.55
C CYS A 134 -1.04 -19.94 21.40
N ASP A 135 -1.72 -20.80 20.65
CA ASP A 135 -1.21 -22.11 20.25
C ASP A 135 -0.08 -21.98 19.20
N PRO A 136 0.94 -22.86 19.19
CA PRO A 136 1.99 -22.83 18.18
C PRO A 136 1.47 -22.87 16.74
N HIS A 137 0.42 -23.63 16.44
CA HIS A 137 -0.15 -23.70 15.08
C HIS A 137 -0.88 -22.42 14.70
N TYR A 138 -1.60 -21.79 15.65
CA TYR A 138 -2.16 -20.45 15.45
C TYR A 138 -1.08 -19.42 15.12
N ASN A 139 0.00 -19.41 15.90
CA ASN A 139 1.13 -18.49 15.70
C ASN A 139 1.80 -18.74 14.35
N TRP A 140 1.97 -20.00 13.96
CA TRP A 140 2.53 -20.35 12.65
C TRP A 140 1.69 -19.82 11.49
N VAL A 141 0.36 -19.91 11.55
CA VAL A 141 -0.52 -19.34 10.52
C VAL A 141 -0.36 -17.82 10.46
N ASN A 142 -0.41 -17.16 11.62
CA ASN A 142 -0.23 -15.71 11.72
C ASN A 142 1.10 -15.27 11.09
N ASP A 143 2.20 -15.94 11.46
CA ASP A 143 3.54 -15.60 10.98
C ASP A 143 3.68 -15.89 9.49
N THR A 144 3.11 -16.98 8.98
CA THR A 144 3.15 -17.33 7.55
C THR A 144 2.43 -16.31 6.68
N ILE A 145 1.30 -15.77 7.15
CA ILE A 145 0.56 -14.68 6.49
C ILE A 145 1.37 -13.38 6.52
N ASN A 146 1.90 -13.01 7.69
CA ASN A 146 2.71 -11.80 7.85
C ASN A 146 3.97 -11.85 6.99
N ASP A 147 4.62 -13.01 6.90
CA ASP A 147 5.83 -13.19 6.12
C ASP A 147 5.58 -12.95 4.64
N ALA A 148 4.46 -13.48 4.11
CA ALA A 148 4.07 -13.30 2.71
C ALA A 148 3.97 -11.81 2.35
N ARG A 149 3.46 -10.99 3.27
CA ARG A 149 3.21 -9.57 3.02
C ARG A 149 4.41 -8.68 3.27
N ASN A 150 5.18 -8.98 4.31
CA ASN A 150 6.24 -8.09 4.78
C ASN A 150 7.62 -8.42 4.17
N TYR A 151 7.86 -9.67 3.78
CA TYR A 151 9.17 -10.11 3.31
C TYR A 151 9.20 -10.56 1.84
N TYR A 152 8.04 -10.77 1.20
CA TYR A 152 7.94 -11.20 -0.20
C TYR A 152 7.10 -10.21 -1.03
N PRO A 153 7.67 -9.08 -1.49
CA PRO A 153 6.90 -8.01 -2.16
C PRO A 153 6.24 -8.42 -3.48
N SER A 154 6.64 -9.56 -4.06
CA SER A 154 6.00 -10.13 -5.24
C SER A 154 4.69 -10.85 -4.91
N ILE A 155 4.53 -11.37 -3.69
CA ILE A 155 3.31 -12.06 -3.25
C ILE A 155 2.24 -11.02 -2.97
N ARG A 156 1.22 -11.01 -3.82
CA ARG A 156 0.05 -10.12 -3.72
C ARG A 156 -1.12 -10.75 -3.00
N TRP A 157 -1.23 -12.08 -3.09
CA TRP A 157 -2.39 -12.82 -2.64
C TRP A 157 -2.04 -13.79 -1.52
N THR A 158 -2.85 -13.74 -0.46
CA THR A 158 -2.85 -14.71 0.63
C THR A 158 -4.12 -15.54 0.54
N ILE A 159 -3.95 -16.84 0.25
CA ILE A 159 -5.05 -17.78 0.07
C ILE A 159 -4.91 -18.88 1.11
N VAL A 160 -5.95 -19.14 1.89
CA VAL A 160 -5.94 -20.14 2.95
C VAL A 160 -6.93 -21.24 2.61
N GLY A 161 -6.51 -22.50 2.61
CA GLY A 161 -7.37 -23.65 2.31
C GLY A 161 -7.52 -24.58 3.50
N MET A 162 -8.75 -25.04 3.74
CA MET A 162 -9.04 -26.11 4.69
C MET A 162 -10.32 -26.85 4.28
N HIS A 163 -10.65 -27.94 4.94
CA HIS A 163 -11.82 -28.73 4.54
C HIS A 163 -13.12 -28.27 5.22
N LYS A 164 -13.09 -28.09 6.54
CA LYS A 164 -14.29 -27.77 7.32
C LYS A 164 -14.52 -26.25 7.38
N PRO A 165 -15.76 -25.78 7.35
CA PRO A 165 -16.06 -24.36 7.48
C PRO A 165 -16.19 -23.89 8.94
N CYS A 166 -16.14 -22.57 9.14
CA CYS A 166 -16.68 -21.93 10.35
C CYS A 166 -18.10 -21.35 10.16
N LEU A 167 -18.36 -20.84 8.96
CA LEU A 167 -19.60 -20.19 8.55
C LEU A 167 -20.27 -21.08 7.48
N SER A 168 -21.57 -21.33 7.55
CA SER A 168 -22.30 -22.15 6.56
C SER A 168 -23.79 -21.82 6.58
N ALA A 169 -24.39 -21.69 5.40
CA ALA A 169 -25.82 -21.59 5.18
C ALA A 169 -26.49 -22.96 4.90
N GLY A 170 -25.71 -24.02 4.70
CA GLY A 170 -26.20 -25.38 4.60
C GLY A 170 -26.44 -26.03 5.96
N LYS A 171 -25.56 -26.96 6.35
CA LYS A 171 -25.76 -27.80 7.56
C LYS A 171 -24.57 -27.83 8.53
N GLU A 172 -23.43 -27.24 8.15
CA GLU A 172 -22.19 -27.39 8.92
C GLU A 172 -22.09 -26.34 10.03
N ASN A 173 -21.48 -26.70 11.15
CA ASN A 173 -21.25 -25.77 12.26
C ASN A 173 -19.82 -25.20 12.19
N CYS A 174 -19.46 -24.30 13.11
CA CYS A 174 -18.09 -23.82 13.20
C CYS A 174 -17.13 -24.88 13.79
N SER A 175 -16.61 -25.73 12.90
CA SER A 175 -15.78 -26.88 13.26
C SER A 175 -14.29 -26.57 13.38
N ILE A 176 -13.81 -25.50 12.73
CA ILE A 176 -12.39 -25.12 12.75
C ILE A 176 -11.97 -24.36 14.01
N GLY A 177 -12.94 -23.86 14.78
CA GLY A 177 -12.73 -23.01 15.94
C GLY A 177 -12.74 -21.51 15.61
N GLN A 178 -13.21 -20.72 16.58
CA GLN A 178 -13.40 -19.28 16.38
C GLN A 178 -12.08 -18.52 16.31
N ASP A 179 -11.06 -18.95 17.06
CA ASP A 179 -9.79 -18.24 17.11
C ASP A 179 -9.12 -18.20 15.74
N ILE A 180 -9.02 -19.33 15.05
CA ILE A 180 -8.44 -19.38 13.71
C ILE A 180 -9.29 -18.61 12.71
N PHE A 181 -10.62 -18.73 12.77
CA PHE A 181 -11.51 -17.96 11.90
C PHE A 181 -11.33 -16.45 12.09
N ASN A 182 -11.33 -15.98 13.33
CA ASN A 182 -11.07 -14.59 13.68
C ASN A 182 -9.67 -14.13 13.25
N LEU A 183 -8.64 -14.98 13.35
CA LEU A 183 -7.30 -14.66 12.85
C LEU A 183 -7.32 -14.37 11.35
N LEU A 184 -7.98 -15.21 10.54
CA LEU A 184 -8.04 -15.03 9.09
C LEU A 184 -8.72 -13.70 8.72
N LEU A 185 -9.82 -13.37 9.41
CA LEU A 185 -10.53 -12.10 9.22
C LEU A 185 -9.72 -10.88 9.69
N LEU A 186 -9.07 -10.96 10.86
CA LEU A 186 -8.19 -9.90 11.38
C LEU A 186 -6.97 -9.68 10.49
N GLN A 187 -6.48 -10.77 9.89
CA GLN A 187 -5.40 -10.71 8.93
C GLN A 187 -5.91 -10.30 7.55
N HIS A 188 -7.19 -10.11 7.27
CA HIS A 188 -7.67 -9.79 5.92
C HIS A 188 -7.09 -10.74 4.84
N VAL A 189 -7.07 -12.05 5.12
CA VAL A 189 -6.68 -13.06 4.13
C VAL A 189 -7.58 -12.87 2.91
N ASP A 190 -7.03 -12.78 1.70
CA ASP A 190 -7.83 -12.39 0.53
C ASP A 190 -8.95 -13.41 0.22
N LEU A 191 -8.61 -14.70 0.32
CA LEU A 191 -9.53 -15.79 -0.01
C LEU A 191 -9.33 -16.99 0.91
N VAL A 192 -10.43 -17.51 1.46
CA VAL A 192 -10.46 -18.77 2.20
C VAL A 192 -11.25 -19.80 1.41
N LEU A 193 -10.67 -20.98 1.22
CA LEU A 193 -11.22 -22.10 0.46
C LEU A 193 -11.61 -23.22 1.41
N GLU A 194 -12.89 -23.58 1.39
CA GLU A 194 -13.52 -24.57 2.27
C GLU A 194 -14.36 -25.55 1.46
N GLY A 195 -14.75 -26.66 2.08
CA GLY A 195 -15.64 -27.68 1.53
C GLY A 195 -16.57 -28.20 2.61
N ASN A 196 -16.68 -29.53 2.71
CA ASN A 196 -17.52 -30.28 3.68
C ASN A 196 -19.03 -30.07 3.49
N ASP A 197 -19.51 -28.82 3.47
CA ASP A 197 -20.88 -28.56 3.09
C ASP A 197 -21.07 -28.85 1.61
N HIS A 198 -22.02 -29.72 1.29
CA HIS A 198 -22.28 -30.15 -0.08
C HIS A 198 -23.13 -29.12 -0.83
N ALA A 199 -22.72 -27.86 -0.77
CA ALA A 199 -23.30 -26.73 -1.47
C ALA A 199 -22.18 -25.91 -2.12
N TYR A 200 -22.56 -24.87 -2.86
CA TYR A 200 -21.67 -23.76 -3.17
C TYR A 200 -22.13 -22.52 -2.41
N GLU A 201 -21.22 -21.92 -1.65
CA GLU A 201 -21.50 -20.74 -0.85
C GLU A 201 -20.36 -19.75 -1.00
N ARG A 202 -20.68 -18.49 -1.31
CA ARG A 202 -19.74 -17.38 -1.37
C ARG A 202 -20.13 -16.32 -0.39
N SER A 203 -19.24 -16.04 0.57
CA SER A 203 -19.47 -14.95 1.51
C SER A 203 -19.37 -13.59 0.81
N LYS A 204 -20.01 -12.57 1.40
CA LYS A 204 -19.60 -11.17 1.29
C LYS A 204 -18.17 -11.01 1.81
N GLN A 205 -17.53 -9.87 1.57
CA GLN A 205 -16.21 -9.65 2.14
C GLN A 205 -16.32 -9.30 3.62
N LEU A 206 -15.68 -10.09 4.47
CA LEU A 206 -15.79 -10.00 5.92
C LEU A 206 -14.50 -9.44 6.53
N SER A 207 -14.61 -8.61 7.56
CA SER A 207 -13.45 -8.11 8.30
C SER A 207 -13.77 -7.93 9.76
N LEU A 208 -12.74 -8.05 10.59
CA LEU A 208 -12.76 -7.57 11.97
C LEU A 208 -12.10 -6.18 12.03
N GLY A 209 -12.35 -5.44 13.12
CA GLY A 209 -11.78 -4.11 13.35
C GLY A 209 -12.76 -2.94 13.14
N ASN A 210 -14.03 -3.22 12.84
CA ASN A 210 -15.04 -2.19 12.57
C ASN A 210 -16.24 -2.28 13.53
N GLY A 211 -16.66 -1.16 14.11
CA GLY A 211 -17.86 -1.05 14.93
C GLY A 211 -17.97 -2.13 16.02
N SER A 212 -19.14 -2.80 16.06
CA SER A 212 -19.41 -3.92 16.96
C SER A 212 -18.71 -5.23 16.56
N CYS A 213 -18.03 -5.26 15.41
CA CYS A 213 -17.22 -6.36 14.92
C CYS A 213 -15.71 -6.06 15.04
N SER A 214 -15.28 -5.61 16.22
CA SER A 214 -13.93 -5.07 16.43
C SER A 214 -12.83 -6.13 16.59
N THR A 215 -13.13 -7.24 17.28
CA THR A 215 -12.09 -8.21 17.68
C THR A 215 -12.51 -9.67 17.50
N THR A 216 -13.81 -9.94 17.36
CA THR A 216 -14.35 -11.27 17.12
C THR A 216 -15.64 -11.13 16.34
N ILE A 217 -15.94 -12.12 15.51
CA ILE A 217 -17.30 -12.29 15.02
C ILE A 217 -18.18 -12.81 16.18
N PRO A 218 -19.40 -12.28 16.38
CA PRO A 218 -20.32 -12.84 17.38
C PRO A 218 -20.69 -14.29 17.05
N TYR A 219 -20.97 -15.10 18.06
CA TYR A 219 -21.35 -16.51 17.89
C TYR A 219 -22.54 -16.86 18.81
N ILE A 220 -23.16 -17.99 18.53
CA ILE A 220 -24.23 -18.61 19.32
C ILE A 220 -23.85 -20.06 19.62
N ILE A 221 -24.08 -20.51 20.86
CA ILE A 221 -23.92 -21.92 21.23
C ILE A 221 -25.22 -22.65 20.84
N GLY A 222 -25.09 -23.64 19.96
CA GLY A 222 -26.21 -24.44 19.48
C GLY A 222 -26.58 -25.61 20.39
N PRO A 223 -27.60 -26.41 20.01
CA PRO A 223 -27.99 -27.61 20.73
C PRO A 223 -26.87 -28.66 20.69
N GLY A 224 -26.52 -29.19 21.88
CA GLY A 224 -25.31 -29.99 22.08
C GLY A 224 -24.10 -29.08 22.33
N LYS A 225 -23.47 -29.20 23.52
CA LYS A 225 -22.46 -28.25 24.06
C LYS A 225 -21.17 -28.09 23.23
N ASN A 226 -21.08 -28.70 22.05
CA ASN A 226 -19.92 -28.69 21.17
C ASN A 226 -20.18 -28.02 19.80
N ASN A 227 -21.40 -27.53 19.55
CA ASN A 227 -21.76 -26.86 18.30
C ASN A 227 -21.80 -25.34 18.51
N SER A 228 -21.04 -24.59 17.71
CA SER A 228 -21.10 -23.13 17.66
C SER A 228 -21.44 -22.65 16.25
N PHE A 229 -22.23 -21.59 16.18
CA PHE A 229 -22.69 -20.93 14.96
C PHE A 229 -22.30 -19.46 15.00
N VAL A 230 -22.13 -18.83 13.85
CA VAL A 230 -21.83 -17.41 13.75
C VAL A 230 -23.13 -16.61 13.87
N ALA A 231 -23.15 -15.57 14.70
CA ALA A 231 -24.28 -14.66 14.77
C ALA A 231 -24.08 -13.51 13.78
N TYR A 232 -25.08 -13.24 12.94
CA TYR A 232 -24.97 -12.17 11.96
C TYR A 232 -24.76 -10.80 12.63
N ASN A 233 -23.72 -10.11 12.16
CA ASN A 233 -23.37 -8.76 12.52
C ASN A 233 -22.97 -8.00 11.23
N PRO A 234 -23.76 -6.99 10.82
CA PRO A 234 -23.49 -6.22 9.60
C PRO A 234 -22.18 -5.43 9.66
N ASP A 235 -21.68 -5.06 10.85
CA ASP A 235 -20.42 -4.33 10.98
C ASP A 235 -19.21 -5.17 10.54
N CYS A 236 -19.36 -6.50 10.47
CA CYS A 236 -18.32 -7.38 9.94
C CYS A 236 -18.26 -7.39 8.41
N VAL A 237 -19.25 -6.83 7.70
CA VAL A 237 -19.30 -6.82 6.23
C VAL A 237 -18.66 -5.53 5.73
N VAL A 238 -17.55 -5.65 5.00
CA VAL A 238 -16.84 -4.49 4.42
C VAL A 238 -17.15 -4.27 2.94
N ASP A 239 -17.63 -5.31 2.25
CA ASP A 239 -18.11 -5.22 0.87
C ASP A 239 -19.20 -6.28 0.63
N ASP A 240 -20.34 -5.87 0.10
CA ASP A 240 -21.52 -6.74 -0.09
C ASP A 240 -21.55 -7.44 -1.46
N SER A 241 -20.50 -7.30 -2.29
CA SER A 241 -20.39 -7.80 -3.66
C SER A 241 -21.19 -7.04 -4.71
N SER A 242 -21.87 -5.93 -4.37
CA SER A 242 -22.71 -5.19 -5.33
C SER A 242 -21.95 -4.71 -6.56
N ASN A 243 -20.65 -4.47 -6.44
CA ASN A 243 -19.78 -4.00 -7.54
C ASN A 243 -19.23 -5.15 -8.43
N GLY A 244 -19.52 -6.41 -8.11
CA GLY A 244 -19.01 -7.57 -8.87
C GLY A 244 -17.54 -7.94 -8.60
N PHE A 245 -16.88 -7.25 -7.68
CA PHE A 245 -15.52 -7.54 -7.22
C PHE A 245 -15.37 -7.28 -5.72
N TYR A 246 -14.27 -7.79 -5.14
CA TYR A 246 -13.81 -7.49 -3.78
C TYR A 246 -12.42 -6.85 -3.82
N LYS A 247 -12.12 -6.04 -2.80
CA LYS A 247 -10.83 -5.33 -2.69
C LYS A 247 -9.83 -6.19 -1.91
N PRO A 248 -8.62 -6.47 -2.40
CA PRO A 248 -7.65 -7.26 -1.66
C PRO A 248 -7.25 -6.58 -0.37
N GLN A 249 -6.94 -7.39 0.64
CA GLN A 249 -6.43 -6.97 1.94
C GLN A 249 -7.33 -5.99 2.72
N VAL A 250 -8.58 -5.78 2.29
CA VAL A 250 -9.60 -5.03 3.05
C VAL A 250 -10.40 -5.97 3.97
N GLY A 251 -10.53 -7.22 3.57
CA GLY A 251 -11.20 -8.28 4.31
C GLY A 251 -11.08 -9.60 3.59
N THR A 252 -11.75 -10.61 4.12
CA THR A 252 -11.70 -11.99 3.68
C THR A 252 -12.98 -12.42 2.98
N THR A 253 -12.83 -13.03 1.82
CA THR A 253 -13.91 -13.73 1.12
C THR A 253 -13.77 -15.23 1.36
N LEU A 254 -14.87 -15.88 1.73
CA LEU A 254 -14.97 -17.32 1.96
C LEU A 254 -15.65 -17.95 0.75
N ILE A 255 -15.13 -19.09 0.29
CA ILE A 255 -15.82 -19.97 -0.65
C ILE A 255 -15.90 -21.35 -0.03
N ILE A 256 -17.12 -21.86 0.07
CA ILE A 256 -17.41 -23.24 0.45
C ILE A 256 -17.86 -23.95 -0.81
N GLN A 257 -17.12 -24.97 -1.22
CA GLN A 257 -17.42 -25.79 -2.38
C GLN A 257 -17.29 -27.26 -2.02
N GLY A 258 -18.42 -27.91 -1.72
CA GLY A 258 -18.46 -29.36 -1.49
C GLY A 258 -19.43 -30.11 -2.42
N ASN A 259 -20.05 -29.42 -3.37
CA ASN A 259 -21.11 -29.96 -4.22
C ASN A 259 -20.63 -30.74 -5.46
N MET A 260 -19.42 -31.31 -5.45
CA MET A 260 -18.86 -32.01 -6.62
C MET A 260 -19.51 -33.38 -6.89
N GLY A 261 -20.09 -34.04 -5.88
CA GLY A 261 -20.71 -35.37 -6.03
C GLY A 261 -21.95 -35.64 -5.18
N ARG A 262 -22.22 -34.84 -4.15
CA ARG A 262 -23.47 -34.83 -3.38
C ARG A 262 -23.95 -33.39 -3.27
N GLY A 263 -25.25 -33.19 -3.00
CA GLY A 263 -25.84 -31.87 -2.78
C GLY A 263 -26.63 -31.81 -1.48
N ASN A 264 -26.51 -30.72 -0.73
CA ASN A 264 -27.37 -30.35 0.40
C ASN A 264 -28.25 -29.14 0.00
N GLU A 265 -29.28 -28.86 0.79
CA GLU A 265 -30.05 -27.62 0.70
C GLU A 265 -29.34 -26.50 1.48
N VAL A 266 -29.48 -25.27 1.02
CA VAL A 266 -29.01 -24.04 1.69
C VAL A 266 -30.22 -23.23 2.17
N ASP A 267 -30.07 -22.46 3.25
CA ASP A 267 -31.12 -21.61 3.82
C ASP A 267 -32.41 -22.35 4.25
N ASP A 268 -32.32 -23.65 4.55
CA ASP A 268 -33.45 -24.43 5.05
C ASP A 268 -33.60 -24.26 6.56
N SER A 269 -34.29 -23.20 6.98
CA SER A 269 -34.56 -22.91 8.40
C SER A 269 -35.37 -24.00 9.13
N SER A 270 -36.02 -24.91 8.40
CA SER A 270 -36.76 -26.03 9.01
C SER A 270 -35.82 -27.16 9.48
N LYS A 271 -34.69 -27.34 8.79
CA LYS A 271 -33.68 -28.35 9.12
C LYS A 271 -32.52 -27.77 9.91
N ASN A 272 -32.02 -26.59 9.50
CA ASN A 272 -30.81 -25.96 10.02
C ASN A 272 -31.07 -24.48 10.41
N PRO A 273 -31.86 -24.22 11.45
CA PRO A 273 -32.29 -22.86 11.80
C PRO A 273 -31.16 -21.91 12.21
N TYR A 274 -30.04 -22.43 12.73
CA TYR A 274 -28.89 -21.60 13.10
C TYR A 274 -28.10 -21.16 11.86
N ASN A 275 -27.84 -22.09 10.93
CA ASN A 275 -27.19 -21.82 9.64
C ASN A 275 -28.01 -20.85 8.78
N ALA A 276 -29.33 -20.99 8.77
CA ALA A 276 -30.20 -20.06 8.06
C ALA A 276 -30.07 -18.60 8.57
N ASN A 277 -29.62 -18.38 9.81
CA ASN A 277 -29.35 -17.03 10.33
C ASN A 277 -27.98 -16.48 9.90
N GLU A 278 -27.07 -17.34 9.40
CA GLU A 278 -25.78 -16.95 8.84
C GLU A 278 -25.91 -16.47 7.39
N GLN A 279 -27.02 -16.79 6.72
CA GLN A 279 -27.39 -16.40 5.36
C GLN A 279 -26.99 -14.96 4.98
N PRO A 280 -27.22 -13.92 5.81
CA PRO A 280 -26.93 -12.55 5.39
C PRO A 280 -25.44 -12.24 5.22
N TYR A 281 -24.54 -13.12 5.67
CA TYR A 281 -23.11 -13.06 5.34
C TYR A 281 -22.78 -13.55 3.94
N PHE A 282 -23.68 -14.23 3.25
CA PHE A 282 -23.44 -14.77 1.93
C PHE A 282 -23.93 -13.83 0.83
N ALA A 283 -23.08 -13.65 -0.19
CA ALA A 283 -23.42 -12.95 -1.42
C ALA A 283 -24.06 -13.89 -2.44
N ARG A 284 -23.71 -15.19 -2.39
CA ARG A 284 -24.27 -16.21 -3.27
C ARG A 284 -24.38 -17.55 -2.54
N LEU A 285 -25.50 -18.23 -2.71
CA LEU A 285 -25.78 -19.55 -2.17
C LEU A 285 -26.41 -20.42 -3.26
N MET A 286 -25.89 -21.64 -3.42
CA MET A 286 -26.40 -22.62 -4.39
C MET A 286 -26.39 -24.03 -3.76
N GLY A 287 -27.59 -24.54 -3.47
CA GLY A 287 -27.84 -25.89 -2.98
C GLY A 287 -28.91 -26.61 -3.81
N ASN A 288 -29.32 -27.81 -3.41
CA ASN A 288 -30.34 -28.61 -4.13
C ASN A 288 -31.67 -27.87 -4.34
N ASN A 289 -32.00 -26.95 -3.43
CA ASN A 289 -33.20 -26.11 -3.49
C ASN A 289 -33.03 -24.86 -4.38
N THR A 290 -31.86 -24.65 -4.99
CA THR A 290 -31.60 -23.57 -5.93
C THR A 290 -32.01 -23.97 -7.35
N VAL A 291 -32.84 -23.14 -7.99
CA VAL A 291 -33.24 -23.36 -9.40
C VAL A 291 -31.99 -23.35 -10.29
N GLY A 292 -31.84 -24.41 -11.09
CA GLY A 292 -30.68 -24.56 -11.98
C GLY A 292 -29.42 -25.10 -11.30
N PHE A 293 -29.51 -25.60 -10.07
CA PHE A 293 -28.40 -26.27 -9.39
C PHE A 293 -27.78 -27.39 -10.24
N GLY A 294 -26.45 -27.52 -10.15
CA GLY A 294 -25.72 -28.64 -10.71
C GLY A 294 -24.40 -28.85 -9.98
N HIS A 295 -23.82 -30.03 -10.20
CA HIS A 295 -22.53 -30.40 -9.62
C HIS A 295 -21.38 -29.85 -10.44
N GLY A 296 -20.24 -29.61 -9.79
CA GLY A 296 -19.02 -29.25 -10.49
C GLY A 296 -17.96 -28.70 -9.52
N PHE A 297 -17.15 -27.78 -10.01
CA PHE A 297 -16.01 -27.21 -9.29
C PHE A 297 -15.92 -25.70 -9.51
N VAL A 298 -15.06 -25.05 -8.73
CA VAL A 298 -14.72 -23.62 -8.88
C VAL A 298 -13.35 -23.51 -9.52
N LYS A 299 -13.26 -22.70 -10.58
CA LYS A 299 -12.01 -22.38 -11.27
C LYS A 299 -11.47 -21.04 -10.76
N PHE A 300 -10.21 -21.04 -10.34
CA PHE A 300 -9.47 -19.86 -9.93
C PHE A 300 -8.43 -19.51 -11.00
N THR A 301 -8.43 -18.26 -11.47
CA THR A 301 -7.39 -17.72 -12.36
C THR A 301 -6.68 -16.61 -11.61
N VAL A 302 -5.41 -16.82 -11.27
CA VAL A 302 -4.62 -15.91 -10.44
C VAL A 302 -3.57 -15.21 -11.29
N SER A 303 -3.57 -13.88 -11.28
CA SER A 303 -2.60 -13.01 -11.95
C SER A 303 -2.00 -12.02 -10.96
N ALA A 304 -1.07 -11.16 -11.39
CA ALA A 304 -0.55 -10.11 -10.50
C ALA A 304 -1.58 -9.03 -10.15
N SER A 305 -2.63 -8.86 -10.97
CA SER A 305 -3.66 -7.84 -10.82
C SER A 305 -4.97 -8.35 -10.23
N GLU A 306 -5.29 -9.64 -10.38
CA GLU A 306 -6.54 -10.20 -9.87
C GLU A 306 -6.50 -11.68 -9.50
N ILE A 307 -7.48 -12.08 -8.70
CA ILE A 307 -8.00 -13.45 -8.63
C ILE A 307 -9.39 -13.45 -9.27
N ARG A 308 -9.54 -14.07 -10.44
CA ARG A 308 -10.85 -14.33 -11.05
C ARG A 308 -11.37 -15.69 -10.61
N VAL A 309 -12.59 -15.72 -10.11
CA VAL A 309 -13.26 -16.93 -9.62
C VAL A 309 -14.51 -17.20 -10.45
N GLN A 310 -14.65 -18.44 -10.92
CA GLN A 310 -15.77 -18.84 -11.77
C GLN A 310 -16.24 -20.25 -11.41
N THR A 311 -17.54 -20.45 -11.19
CA THR A 311 -18.11 -21.79 -11.07
C THR A 311 -18.17 -22.47 -12.43
N VAL A 312 -17.95 -23.79 -12.44
CA VAL A 312 -18.08 -24.65 -13.62
C VAL A 312 -19.00 -25.80 -13.26
N PHE A 313 -20.30 -25.51 -13.20
CA PHE A 313 -21.33 -26.49 -12.83
C PHE A 313 -22.06 -27.05 -14.05
N THR A 314 -22.61 -28.27 -13.92
CA THR A 314 -23.47 -28.88 -14.95
C THR A 314 -24.84 -28.19 -15.08
N GLY A 315 -25.23 -27.43 -14.06
CA GLY A 315 -26.48 -26.68 -14.00
C GLY A 315 -26.38 -25.28 -14.63
N THR A 316 -27.50 -24.57 -14.69
CA THR A 316 -27.55 -23.18 -15.19
C THR A 316 -27.24 -22.15 -14.11
N ALA A 317 -27.32 -22.53 -12.83
CA ALA A 317 -26.90 -21.69 -11.72
C ALA A 317 -25.37 -21.63 -11.69
N GLN A 318 -24.84 -20.44 -11.95
CA GLN A 318 -23.40 -20.16 -11.96
C GLN A 318 -23.13 -18.87 -11.16
N ASP A 319 -21.86 -18.65 -10.83
CA ASP A 319 -21.36 -17.46 -10.17
C ASP A 319 -19.97 -17.10 -10.72
N GLU A 320 -19.69 -15.80 -10.79
CA GLU A 320 -18.41 -15.25 -11.18
C GLU A 320 -18.15 -13.97 -10.38
N PHE A 321 -16.95 -13.85 -9.84
CA PHE A 321 -16.49 -12.61 -9.19
C PHE A 321 -14.96 -12.49 -9.28
N ARG A 322 -14.45 -11.33 -8.87
CA ARG A 322 -13.03 -11.02 -8.88
C ARG A 322 -12.57 -10.47 -7.54
N ILE A 323 -11.32 -10.73 -7.17
CA ILE A 323 -10.62 -9.98 -6.13
C ILE A 323 -9.54 -9.16 -6.83
N THR A 324 -9.67 -7.83 -6.82
CA THR A 324 -8.81 -6.94 -7.61
C THR A 324 -8.59 -5.60 -6.90
N GLN A 325 -7.45 -4.96 -7.15
CA GLN A 325 -7.21 -3.59 -6.69
C GLN A 325 -7.93 -2.61 -7.62
N PRO A 326 -8.45 -1.47 -7.14
CA PRO A 326 -8.88 -0.38 -8.01
C PRO A 326 -7.73 0.13 -8.90
N PRO A 327 -8.02 0.75 -10.06
CA PRO A 327 -6.98 1.30 -10.93
C PRO A 327 -6.25 2.44 -10.22
N VAL A 328 -4.93 2.45 -10.25
CA VAL A 328 -4.10 3.53 -9.72
C VAL A 328 -3.43 4.22 -10.90
N PRO A 329 -3.96 5.37 -11.35
CA PRO A 329 -3.42 6.08 -12.49
C PRO A 329 -2.17 6.87 -12.13
N PHE A 330 -1.21 6.84 -13.05
CA PHE A 330 -0.04 7.71 -13.08
C PHE A 330 0.08 8.31 -14.47
N PHE A 331 0.78 9.43 -14.58
CA PHE A 331 1.24 9.89 -15.87
C PHE A 331 2.61 10.53 -15.86
N SER A 332 3.24 10.49 -17.03
CA SER A 332 4.45 11.22 -17.37
C SER A 332 4.15 12.22 -18.48
N ARG A 333 5.03 13.23 -18.62
CA ARG A 333 4.98 14.23 -19.68
C ARG A 333 6.36 14.39 -20.32
N SER A 334 6.39 14.77 -21.59
CA SER A 334 7.62 15.12 -22.31
C SER A 334 7.34 16.28 -23.27
N PRO A 335 8.12 17.38 -23.22
CA PRO A 335 9.22 17.64 -22.27
C PRO A 335 8.73 17.85 -20.82
N ILE A 336 9.65 17.79 -19.85
CA ILE A 336 9.32 17.99 -18.43
C ILE A 336 8.96 19.46 -18.14
N ASN A 337 9.63 20.40 -18.82
CA ASN A 337 9.43 21.84 -18.68
C ASN A 337 9.05 22.44 -20.05
N PRO A 338 7.78 22.31 -20.48
CA PRO A 338 7.35 22.71 -21.81
C PRO A 338 7.26 24.23 -21.98
N SER A 339 7.68 24.75 -23.13
CA SER A 339 7.51 26.16 -23.52
C SER A 339 6.09 26.43 -24.03
N ILE A 340 5.72 27.71 -24.13
CA ILE A 340 4.47 28.12 -24.77
C ILE A 340 4.45 27.63 -26.22
N ALA A 341 3.29 27.18 -26.70
CA ALA A 341 3.09 26.65 -28.05
C ALA A 341 3.92 25.40 -28.40
N GLU A 342 4.60 24.79 -27.41
CA GLU A 342 5.27 23.51 -27.57
C GLU A 342 4.29 22.35 -27.38
N ALA A 343 4.38 21.33 -28.22
CA ALA A 343 3.57 20.12 -28.09
C ALA A 343 4.10 19.23 -26.95
N VAL A 344 3.27 19.01 -25.94
CA VAL A 344 3.60 18.18 -24.78
C VAL A 344 2.91 16.83 -24.93
N THR A 345 3.70 15.76 -24.92
CA THR A 345 3.17 14.40 -24.94
C THR A 345 2.93 13.92 -23.51
N PHE A 346 1.69 13.57 -23.19
CA PHE A 346 1.30 12.96 -21.92
C PHE A 346 1.05 11.47 -22.12
N ARG A 347 1.58 10.64 -21.21
CA ARG A 347 1.42 9.18 -21.22
C ARG A 347 0.88 8.70 -19.89
N ALA A 348 -0.28 8.07 -19.92
CA ALA A 348 -0.87 7.39 -18.78
C ALA A 348 -0.25 6.00 -18.59
N THR A 349 -0.12 5.61 -17.33
CA THR A 349 0.22 4.24 -16.90
C THR A 349 -0.67 3.90 -15.71
N VAL A 350 -1.23 2.70 -15.69
CA VAL A 350 -2.17 2.26 -14.64
C VAL A 350 -1.58 1.05 -13.93
N LEU A 351 -1.67 1.02 -12.61
CA LEU A 351 -1.42 -0.17 -11.80
C LEU A 351 -2.74 -0.67 -11.20
N GLY A 352 -2.95 -1.98 -11.15
CA GLY A 352 -4.24 -2.52 -10.67
C GLY A 352 -5.40 -2.17 -11.59
N GLY A 353 -6.63 -2.42 -11.14
CA GLY A 353 -7.84 -2.31 -11.94
C GLY A 353 -7.93 -3.38 -13.03
N LEU A 354 -9.02 -3.33 -13.78
CA LEU A 354 -9.32 -4.28 -14.86
C LEU A 354 -9.27 -3.65 -16.25
N GLU A 355 -8.53 -4.28 -17.15
CA GLU A 355 -8.52 -3.90 -18.57
C GLU A 355 -9.84 -4.28 -19.29
N PRO A 356 -10.25 -3.54 -20.33
CA PRO A 356 -9.60 -2.34 -20.86
C PRO A 356 -9.89 -1.09 -20.02
N TYR A 357 -8.92 -0.17 -19.97
CA TYR A 357 -9.08 1.14 -19.32
C TYR A 357 -9.60 2.20 -20.30
N SER A 358 -10.42 3.13 -19.80
CA SER A 358 -10.71 4.41 -20.45
C SER A 358 -9.97 5.55 -19.77
N TYR A 359 -9.46 6.49 -20.57
CA TYR A 359 -8.64 7.62 -20.10
C TYR A 359 -9.31 8.92 -20.50
N SER A 360 -9.47 9.82 -19.54
CA SER A 360 -9.89 11.21 -19.79
C SER A 360 -8.91 12.18 -19.14
N TRP A 361 -8.58 13.24 -19.87
CA TRP A 361 -7.63 14.27 -19.47
C TRP A 361 -8.35 15.61 -19.42
N ASP A 362 -8.10 16.37 -18.36
CA ASP A 362 -8.41 17.79 -18.26
C ASP A 362 -7.09 18.53 -18.03
N PHE A 363 -6.74 19.46 -18.92
CA PHE A 363 -5.47 20.17 -18.85
C PHE A 363 -5.53 21.43 -18.00
N GLY A 364 -6.66 21.75 -17.37
CA GLY A 364 -6.83 22.95 -16.54
C GLY A 364 -6.89 24.24 -17.36
N ASP A 365 -7.04 24.16 -18.68
CA ASP A 365 -7.16 25.27 -19.62
C ASP A 365 -8.49 25.34 -20.36
N GLY A 366 -9.42 24.47 -19.97
CA GLY A 366 -10.71 24.29 -20.61
C GLY A 366 -10.68 23.25 -21.74
N SER A 367 -9.51 22.73 -22.12
CA SER A 367 -9.41 21.60 -23.04
C SER A 367 -9.46 20.26 -22.31
N ALA A 368 -10.00 19.26 -23.01
CA ALA A 368 -10.03 17.87 -22.56
C ALA A 368 -9.72 16.93 -23.72
N LEU A 369 -9.03 15.83 -23.43
CA LEU A 369 -8.69 14.79 -24.40
C LEU A 369 -8.96 13.40 -23.84
N THR A 370 -9.00 12.40 -24.70
CA THR A 370 -9.13 10.99 -24.33
C THR A 370 -8.04 10.14 -24.97
N GLY A 371 -7.67 9.05 -24.30
CA GLY A 371 -6.65 8.11 -24.76
C GLY A 371 -5.46 7.97 -23.81
N ALA A 372 -4.77 6.83 -23.88
CA ALA A 372 -3.63 6.53 -23.00
C ALA A 372 -2.41 7.43 -23.29
N ILE A 373 -2.27 7.89 -24.54
CA ILE A 373 -1.23 8.82 -24.97
C ILE A 373 -1.91 9.96 -25.72
N VAL A 374 -1.69 11.18 -25.27
CA VAL A 374 -2.27 12.39 -25.87
C VAL A 374 -1.20 13.47 -26.05
N GLN A 375 -1.39 14.36 -27.01
CA GLN A 375 -0.56 15.54 -27.20
C GLN A 375 -1.41 16.78 -26.96
N HIS A 376 -0.88 17.71 -26.16
CA HIS A 376 -1.54 18.98 -25.86
C HIS A 376 -0.58 20.15 -26.02
N VAL A 377 -1.09 21.31 -26.42
CA VAL A 377 -0.33 22.55 -26.60
C VAL A 377 -0.95 23.63 -25.73
N PHE A 378 -0.16 24.22 -24.86
CA PHE A 378 -0.59 25.30 -23.98
C PHE A 378 -0.29 26.66 -24.61
N SER A 379 -1.31 27.53 -24.69
CA SER A 379 -1.22 28.81 -25.41
C SER A 379 -0.67 29.98 -24.59
N ASN A 380 -0.70 29.89 -23.25
CA ASN A 380 -0.31 30.99 -22.38
C ASN A 380 0.70 30.50 -21.33
N PRO A 381 1.63 31.38 -20.89
CA PRO A 381 2.48 31.03 -19.77
C PRO A 381 1.68 31.03 -18.49
N ARG A 382 1.63 29.88 -17.80
CA ARG A 382 1.07 29.71 -16.47
C ARG A 382 1.23 28.27 -16.00
N GLN A 383 0.71 28.01 -14.81
CA GLN A 383 0.52 26.67 -14.30
C GLN A 383 -0.81 26.08 -14.69
N TYR A 384 -0.76 24.79 -15.00
CA TYR A 384 -1.89 23.99 -15.42
C TYR A 384 -2.00 22.77 -14.51
N THR A 385 -3.13 22.63 -13.81
CA THR A 385 -3.44 21.42 -13.06
C THR A 385 -3.95 20.37 -14.03
N VAL A 386 -3.04 19.54 -14.53
CA VAL A 386 -3.39 18.45 -15.44
C VAL A 386 -3.94 17.28 -14.63
N THR A 387 -5.17 16.90 -14.94
CA THR A 387 -5.93 15.85 -14.29
C THR A 387 -6.09 14.68 -15.26
N LEU A 388 -5.66 13.49 -14.85
CA LEU A 388 -5.94 12.24 -15.54
C LEU A 388 -6.96 11.46 -14.71
N THR A 389 -8.10 11.13 -15.31
CA THR A 389 -9.07 10.19 -14.77
C THR A 389 -9.03 8.90 -15.58
N VAL A 390 -8.93 7.78 -14.88
CA VAL A 390 -8.94 6.43 -15.44
C VAL A 390 -10.11 5.67 -14.86
N ASP A 391 -10.92 5.12 -15.75
CA ASP A 391 -11.93 4.13 -15.40
C ASP A 391 -11.48 2.76 -15.91
N ASP A 392 -11.73 1.75 -15.11
CA ASP A 392 -11.48 0.36 -15.49
C ASP A 392 -12.76 -0.34 -15.97
N SER A 393 -12.64 -1.59 -16.42
CA SER A 393 -13.80 -2.32 -16.95
C SER A 393 -14.86 -2.68 -15.88
N SER A 394 -14.55 -2.52 -14.60
CA SER A 394 -15.50 -2.66 -13.48
C SER A 394 -16.16 -1.34 -13.07
N MET A 395 -15.98 -0.27 -13.85
CA MET A 395 -16.50 1.07 -13.58
C MET A 395 -15.91 1.70 -12.30
N GLU A 396 -14.76 1.22 -11.83
CA GLU A 396 -14.01 1.90 -10.78
C GLU A 396 -13.23 3.06 -11.41
N SER A 397 -13.50 4.27 -10.91
CA SER A 397 -12.88 5.50 -11.38
C SER A 397 -11.84 6.02 -10.40
N ARG A 398 -10.65 6.37 -10.87
CA ARG A 398 -9.62 7.04 -10.08
C ARG A 398 -8.99 8.17 -10.86
N THR A 399 -8.54 9.17 -10.11
CA THR A 399 -7.98 10.41 -10.66
C THR A 399 -6.62 10.69 -10.06
N VAL A 400 -5.70 11.20 -10.87
CA VAL A 400 -4.41 11.75 -10.45
C VAL A 400 -4.22 13.14 -11.04
N GLN A 401 -3.63 14.05 -10.27
CA GLN A 401 -3.35 15.42 -10.70
C GLN A 401 -1.87 15.73 -10.59
N LYS A 402 -1.32 16.48 -11.55
CA LYS A 402 0.01 17.10 -11.45
C LYS A 402 -0.03 18.52 -12.00
N ILE A 403 0.75 19.40 -11.38
CA ILE A 403 0.95 20.76 -11.86
C ILE A 403 2.00 20.75 -12.98
N VAL A 404 1.68 21.40 -14.10
CA VAL A 404 2.58 21.65 -15.23
C VAL A 404 2.80 23.15 -15.34
N ALA A 405 4.02 23.62 -15.09
CA ALA A 405 4.43 24.97 -15.42
C ALA A 405 4.79 25.04 -16.91
N VAL A 406 4.19 25.99 -17.63
CA VAL A 406 4.43 26.21 -19.06
C VAL A 406 4.94 27.62 -19.24
N GLY A 407 6.14 27.75 -19.80
CA GLY A 407 6.77 29.03 -20.08
C GLY A 407 6.99 29.91 -18.86
N SER A 408 7.73 31.00 -19.09
CA SER A 408 7.88 32.07 -18.13
C SER A 408 6.70 33.05 -18.23
N TRP A 409 6.18 33.54 -17.09
CA TRP A 409 5.26 34.69 -17.12
C TRP A 409 6.00 35.99 -17.42
N ASN A 410 7.33 35.99 -17.30
CA ASN A 410 8.18 37.06 -17.77
C ASN A 410 8.49 36.84 -19.25
N ALA A 411 7.91 37.68 -20.12
CA ALA A 411 8.03 37.57 -21.56
C ALA A 411 9.47 37.71 -22.10
N VAL A 412 10.41 38.25 -21.31
CA VAL A 412 11.83 38.31 -21.71
C VAL A 412 12.60 37.02 -21.45
N VAL A 413 12.03 36.07 -20.70
CA VAL A 413 12.63 34.75 -20.45
C VAL A 413 11.99 33.72 -21.39
N ASN A 414 12.81 33.14 -22.26
CA ASN A 414 12.37 32.26 -23.34
C ASN A 414 12.40 30.76 -22.98
N CYS A 415 12.32 30.43 -21.69
CA CYS A 415 12.36 29.06 -21.19
C CYS A 415 11.35 28.87 -20.05
N SER A 416 11.15 27.62 -19.63
CA SER A 416 10.12 27.27 -18.64
C SER A 416 10.73 27.02 -17.26
N PRO A 417 10.10 27.53 -16.20
CA PRO A 417 10.64 27.36 -14.86
C PRO A 417 10.49 25.91 -14.38
N VAL A 418 11.41 25.48 -13.51
CA VAL A 418 11.20 24.29 -12.70
C VAL A 418 10.35 24.67 -11.49
N LEU A 419 9.18 24.03 -11.36
CA LEU A 419 8.37 24.14 -10.15
C LEU A 419 9.06 23.43 -8.99
N THR A 420 9.30 24.13 -7.89
CA THR A 420 9.99 23.62 -6.70
C THR A 420 9.43 24.27 -5.43
N THR A 421 9.87 23.80 -4.27
CA THR A 421 9.60 24.41 -2.95
C THR A 421 10.85 25.06 -2.37
N ILE A 422 10.67 25.95 -1.38
CA ILE A 422 11.79 26.50 -0.60
C ILE A 422 12.57 25.36 0.07
N GLU A 423 11.88 24.35 0.58
CA GLU A 423 12.45 23.20 1.27
C GLU A 423 13.33 22.34 0.35
N GLU A 424 12.94 22.17 -0.92
CA GLU A 424 13.74 21.48 -1.92
C GLU A 424 14.99 22.27 -2.31
N ILE A 425 14.90 23.61 -2.34
CA ILE A 425 16.05 24.50 -2.59
C ILE A 425 17.06 24.43 -1.43
N ILE A 426 16.61 24.46 -0.18
CA ILE A 426 17.47 24.48 1.02
C ILE A 426 17.93 23.06 1.47
N GLY A 427 17.08 22.04 1.29
CA GLY A 427 17.29 20.63 1.62
C GLY A 427 17.16 20.25 3.11
N PRO A 428 17.04 18.94 3.45
CA PRO A 428 16.85 18.46 4.81
C PRO A 428 18.19 18.23 5.55
N LYS A 429 18.53 19.07 6.53
CA LYS A 429 19.62 18.81 7.51
C LYS A 429 19.18 19.30 8.91
N GLY A 430 19.41 18.49 9.93
CA GLY A 430 19.07 18.81 11.32
C GLY A 430 19.96 19.87 11.96
N ILE A 431 19.40 20.62 12.92
CA ILE A 431 20.01 21.75 13.62
C ILE A 431 20.62 21.25 14.96
N ASN A 432 21.91 21.48 15.21
CA ASN A 432 22.53 21.26 16.52
C ASN A 432 22.81 22.60 17.20
N ARG A 433 22.20 22.85 18.37
CA ARG A 433 22.36 24.09 19.16
C ARG A 433 23.58 24.02 20.07
N ASN A 434 24.33 25.13 20.20
CA ASN A 434 25.28 25.28 21.30
C ASN A 434 25.37 26.74 21.78
N SER A 435 24.34 27.20 22.49
CA SER A 435 24.47 28.32 23.43
C SER A 435 23.44 28.22 24.57
N SER A 436 23.83 28.67 25.76
CA SER A 436 23.02 28.73 26.99
C SER A 436 22.19 30.00 27.11
N ASP A 437 22.05 30.77 26.04
CA ASP A 437 21.17 31.94 25.97
C ASP A 437 19.89 31.59 25.16
N PRO A 438 18.71 31.49 25.80
CA PRO A 438 17.47 31.18 25.11
C PRO A 438 17.02 32.28 24.13
N ASN A 439 17.63 33.47 24.16
CA ASN A 439 17.38 34.59 23.26
C ASN A 439 18.49 34.78 22.21
N SER A 440 19.48 33.90 22.14
CA SER A 440 20.51 33.88 21.09
C SER A 440 19.88 33.40 19.76
N ILE A 441 19.20 34.31 19.08
CA ILE A 441 18.75 34.18 17.69
C ILE A 441 19.98 34.21 16.76
N GLY A 442 20.38 33.05 16.23
CA GLY A 442 20.96 33.01 14.89
C GLY A 442 19.81 32.89 13.87
N ALA A 443 19.80 33.48 12.70
CA ALA A 443 20.76 34.33 11.98
C ALA A 443 20.58 35.82 12.27
N ASP A 444 21.63 36.63 12.10
CA ASP A 444 21.50 38.09 12.15
C ASP A 444 21.36 38.74 10.75
N TYR A 445 20.43 39.69 10.72
CA TYR A 445 19.97 40.71 9.77
C TYR A 445 19.54 40.53 8.29
N THR A 446 19.87 39.52 7.47
CA THR A 446 19.37 39.56 6.05
C THR A 446 18.91 38.28 5.35
N GLY A 447 19.05 37.08 5.89
CA GLY A 447 18.50 35.85 5.30
C GLY A 447 19.49 34.68 5.33
N GLY A 448 19.01 33.47 5.66
CA GLY A 448 19.83 32.26 5.82
C GLY A 448 20.56 32.15 7.18
N GLY A 449 20.56 30.97 7.82
CA GLY A 449 21.14 30.78 9.15
C GLY A 449 22.18 29.68 9.28
N PHE A 450 23.03 29.77 10.30
CA PHE A 450 23.52 28.71 11.20
C PHE A 450 24.32 29.35 12.36
N GLN A 451 24.40 28.67 13.51
CA GLN A 451 25.24 29.00 14.66
C GLN A 451 26.51 28.11 14.64
N LEU A 452 27.69 28.70 14.86
CA LEU A 452 28.98 27.98 14.94
C LEU A 452 29.11 27.25 16.28
N VAL A 453 29.60 26.01 16.28
CA VAL A 453 29.92 25.22 17.51
C VAL A 453 31.26 25.68 18.13
N PRO A 454 31.47 25.48 19.44
CA PRO A 454 32.29 26.36 20.27
C PRO A 454 33.76 25.96 20.22
N ASN A 455 34.60 26.92 19.83
CA ASN A 455 35.93 27.20 20.42
C ASN A 455 36.72 28.24 19.60
N LEU A 456 36.12 28.87 18.59
CA LEU A 456 36.74 30.00 17.91
C LEU A 456 36.16 31.30 18.49
N GLN A 457 36.79 31.81 19.55
CA GLN A 457 36.59 33.21 19.92
C GLN A 457 37.18 34.09 18.83
N TYR A 458 36.34 34.94 18.23
CA TYR A 458 36.79 36.01 17.36
C TYR A 458 37.68 36.97 18.16
N ASN A 459 38.98 37.02 17.82
CA ASN A 459 39.93 37.98 18.37
C ASN A 459 40.02 39.19 17.41
N PRO A 460 39.54 40.39 17.79
CA PRO A 460 39.58 41.58 16.93
C PRO A 460 41.00 42.05 16.60
N GLN A 461 42.03 41.55 17.30
CA GLN A 461 43.44 41.91 17.08
C GLN A 461 44.21 40.92 16.19
N SER A 462 43.61 39.82 15.73
CA SER A 462 44.28 38.86 14.83
C SER A 462 43.27 38.08 13.96
N PRO A 463 43.00 38.52 12.71
CA PRO A 463 42.07 37.86 11.80
C PRO A 463 42.71 36.60 11.20
N ALA A 464 42.78 35.51 11.96
CA ALA A 464 43.24 34.23 11.43
C ALA A 464 42.10 33.49 10.72
N ASN A 465 42.22 33.42 9.40
CA ASN A 465 41.38 32.72 8.43
C ASN A 465 41.45 31.19 8.63
N PRO A 466 40.34 30.47 8.96
CA PRO A 466 40.35 29.02 8.99
C PRO A 466 40.13 28.45 7.58
N THR A 467 41.18 27.84 7.02
CA THR A 467 41.25 27.37 5.63
C THR A 467 40.47 26.09 5.31
N ILE A 468 39.68 25.50 6.21
CA ILE A 468 38.91 24.28 5.91
C ILE A 468 37.55 24.30 6.61
N TRP A 469 36.48 24.53 5.84
CA TRP A 469 35.09 24.37 6.27
C TRP A 469 34.60 22.94 5.95
N PRO A 470 33.92 22.21 6.85
CA PRO A 470 33.63 20.78 6.70
C PRO A 470 32.32 20.47 5.92
N PHE A 471 31.91 21.34 5.00
CA PHE A 471 30.65 21.16 4.25
C PHE A 471 30.89 21.23 2.75
N TYR A 472 30.51 20.16 2.04
CA TYR A 472 30.28 20.21 0.60
C TYR A 472 28.93 20.90 0.34
N LYS A 473 28.96 22.07 -0.30
CA LYS A 473 27.78 22.86 -0.65
C LYS A 473 27.17 22.31 -1.95
N ARG A 474 25.83 22.12 -1.98
CA ARG A 474 25.15 21.24 -2.94
C ARG A 474 24.92 21.91 -4.30
N ALA A 475 25.27 21.20 -5.37
CA ALA A 475 24.71 21.45 -6.70
C ALA A 475 23.27 20.94 -6.71
N VAL A 476 22.30 21.80 -7.02
CA VAL A 476 20.99 21.33 -7.43
C VAL A 476 21.19 20.79 -8.86
N ASN A 477 21.07 19.48 -9.06
CA ASN A 477 21.08 18.90 -10.42
C ASN A 477 19.77 19.27 -11.12
N LEU A 478 19.64 20.55 -11.52
CA LEU A 478 18.52 21.05 -12.29
C LEU A 478 18.89 20.98 -13.79
N PRO A 479 17.93 20.66 -14.68
CA PRO A 479 18.20 20.51 -16.11
C PRO A 479 18.88 21.76 -16.71
N PRO A 480 19.82 21.58 -17.66
CA PRO A 480 20.63 22.66 -18.22
C PRO A 480 19.88 23.69 -19.09
N ASP A 481 18.59 23.46 -19.38
CA ASP A 481 17.88 24.15 -20.46
C ASP A 481 17.51 25.62 -20.15
N CYS A 482 17.71 26.09 -18.91
CA CYS A 482 17.54 27.49 -18.49
C CYS A 482 18.80 28.00 -17.74
N ALA A 483 19.93 28.15 -18.45
CA ALA A 483 21.17 28.74 -17.93
C ALA A 483 21.58 29.96 -18.77
N TYR A 484 21.94 31.08 -18.13
CA TYR A 484 22.60 32.23 -18.77
C TYR A 484 24.04 32.33 -18.25
N GLY A 485 25.03 32.27 -19.15
CA GLY A 485 26.45 32.37 -18.77
C GLY A 485 27.01 31.19 -17.93
N GLY A 486 26.35 30.02 -17.94
CA GLY A 486 26.82 28.81 -17.23
C GLY A 486 26.33 28.69 -15.79
N ILE A 487 25.40 29.55 -15.35
CA ILE A 487 24.80 29.51 -14.01
C ILE A 487 23.30 29.18 -14.14
N PRO A 488 22.83 27.97 -13.78
CA PRO A 488 21.44 27.54 -13.97
C PRO A 488 20.63 27.44 -12.68
N ALA A 489 19.39 27.95 -12.72
CA ALA A 489 18.17 27.37 -12.13
C ALA A 489 17.01 28.39 -12.20
N PHE A 490 16.33 28.47 -13.35
CA PHE A 490 15.08 29.22 -13.45
C PHE A 490 13.98 28.42 -12.75
N VAL A 491 13.47 28.93 -11.62
CA VAL A 491 12.50 28.25 -10.77
C VAL A 491 11.23 29.07 -10.60
N GLU A 492 10.14 28.39 -10.28
CA GLU A 492 8.88 29.00 -9.87
C GLU A 492 8.53 28.51 -8.46
N LEU A 493 8.27 29.46 -7.55
CA LEU A 493 7.86 29.26 -6.17
C LEU A 493 6.50 29.90 -5.96
N HIS A 494 5.52 29.15 -5.46
CA HIS A 494 4.18 29.69 -5.19
C HIS A 494 3.96 29.97 -3.73
N ASN A 495 3.11 30.96 -3.49
CA ASN A 495 2.48 31.22 -2.21
C ASN A 495 3.50 31.41 -1.08
N VAL A 496 4.59 32.12 -1.41
CA VAL A 496 5.66 32.46 -0.48
C VAL A 496 5.39 33.82 0.15
N GLY A 497 5.80 33.97 1.41
CA GLY A 497 5.63 35.18 2.18
C GLY A 497 6.83 36.09 2.16
N VAL A 498 6.57 37.38 2.05
CA VAL A 498 7.60 38.42 2.10
C VAL A 498 7.73 38.92 3.54
N ARG A 499 8.79 38.52 4.24
CA ARG A 499 8.91 38.78 5.69
C ARG A 499 9.61 40.07 6.04
N THR A 500 10.65 40.41 5.30
CA THR A 500 11.43 41.64 5.45
C THR A 500 11.60 42.23 4.07
N VAL A 501 11.60 43.55 3.99
CA VAL A 501 11.91 44.29 2.77
C VAL A 501 12.88 45.41 3.17
N GLY A 502 13.93 45.59 2.39
CA GLY A 502 14.89 46.67 2.55
C GLY A 502 15.37 47.17 1.19
N THR A 503 15.72 48.44 1.11
CA THR A 503 16.31 49.04 -0.09
C THR A 503 17.78 49.36 0.15
N SER A 504 18.60 49.12 -0.86
CA SER A 504 20.03 49.41 -0.82
C SER A 504 20.56 49.73 -2.23
N ASP A 505 21.81 50.16 -2.31
CA ASP A 505 22.51 50.39 -3.59
C ASP A 505 21.70 51.23 -4.60
N CYS A 506 21.26 52.41 -4.17
CA CYS A 506 20.46 53.32 -4.99
C CYS A 506 21.34 54.15 -5.93
N SER A 507 20.99 54.23 -7.22
CA SER A 507 21.72 55.00 -8.23
C SER A 507 20.80 55.76 -9.19
N TYR A 508 21.34 56.80 -9.83
CA TYR A 508 20.71 57.56 -10.91
C TYR A 508 21.28 57.20 -12.30
N SER A 509 22.20 56.23 -12.37
CA SER A 509 22.79 55.73 -13.61
C SER A 509 23.01 54.21 -13.56
N PHE A 510 22.93 53.54 -14.72
CA PHE A 510 23.28 52.11 -14.84
C PHE A 510 24.78 51.89 -14.58
N ASP A 511 25.14 50.67 -14.15
CA ASP A 511 26.54 50.22 -14.16
C ASP A 511 26.93 49.73 -15.56
N VAL A 512 28.00 50.29 -16.12
CA VAL A 512 28.50 49.94 -17.46
C VAL A 512 29.01 48.50 -17.57
N SER A 513 29.35 47.86 -16.44
CA SER A 513 29.71 46.43 -16.41
C SER A 513 28.54 45.49 -16.74
N ASN A 514 27.31 46.01 -16.68
CA ASN A 514 26.07 45.33 -17.07
C ASN A 514 25.48 45.85 -18.40
N GLY A 515 26.19 46.74 -19.11
CA GLY A 515 25.85 47.17 -20.48
C GLY A 515 24.89 48.36 -20.64
N GLY A 516 24.65 49.20 -19.62
CA GLY A 516 23.64 50.29 -19.68
C GLY A 516 24.13 51.73 -19.89
N ALA A 517 23.21 52.64 -20.28
CA ALA A 517 23.36 54.10 -20.45
C ALA A 517 22.72 54.89 -19.26
N LEU A 518 22.31 56.17 -19.41
CA LEU A 518 21.54 56.89 -18.38
C LEU A 518 20.07 56.40 -18.35
N TYR A 519 19.43 56.38 -17.17
CA TYR A 519 18.01 56.00 -17.06
C TYR A 519 17.14 56.91 -17.95
N PRO A 520 16.25 56.39 -18.81
CA PRO A 520 15.49 57.16 -19.81
C PRO A 520 14.66 58.33 -19.25
N ASN A 521 14.40 58.32 -17.95
CA ASN A 521 13.45 59.15 -17.23
C ASN A 521 14.08 59.88 -16.02
N GLY A 522 15.37 59.65 -15.70
CA GLY A 522 16.11 60.43 -14.68
C GLY A 522 15.79 60.16 -13.21
N TRP A 523 15.09 59.07 -12.88
CA TRP A 523 14.70 58.71 -11.50
C TRP A 523 15.76 57.85 -10.80
N GLN A 524 15.80 57.92 -9.46
CA GLN A 524 16.65 57.04 -8.64
C GLN A 524 16.06 55.62 -8.60
N SER A 525 16.85 54.60 -8.94
CA SER A 525 16.47 53.18 -8.80
C SER A 525 17.34 52.51 -7.71
N CYS A 526 16.72 51.66 -6.88
CA CYS A 526 17.39 50.95 -5.77
C CYS A 526 17.19 49.44 -5.90
N VAL A 527 18.14 48.66 -5.39
CA VAL A 527 17.97 47.22 -5.18
C VAL A 527 16.98 47.02 -4.05
N THR A 528 15.94 46.23 -4.28
CA THR A 528 15.00 45.83 -3.22
C THR A 528 15.29 44.41 -2.79
N ALA A 529 15.75 44.25 -1.57
CA ALA A 529 16.06 42.97 -0.96
C ALA A 529 14.95 42.51 -0.03
N PHE A 530 14.66 41.21 -0.02
CA PHE A 530 13.64 40.63 0.84
C PHE A 530 13.93 39.17 1.21
N ASN A 531 13.21 38.70 2.23
CA ASN A 531 13.22 37.29 2.62
C ASN A 531 11.90 36.65 2.23
N LEU A 532 11.98 35.58 1.45
CA LEU A 532 10.87 34.69 1.11
C LEU A 532 10.73 33.63 2.17
N GLU A 533 9.51 33.27 2.55
CA GLU A 533 9.26 32.14 3.44
C GLU A 533 8.06 31.30 3.04
N ASN A 534 7.99 30.05 3.48
CA ASN A 534 6.82 29.22 3.25
C ASN A 534 5.63 29.77 4.07
N TRP A 535 4.60 30.29 3.39
CA TRP A 535 3.50 30.96 4.08
C TRP A 535 2.68 30.02 4.97
N ASN A 536 2.54 28.76 4.59
CA ASN A 536 1.66 27.82 5.30
C ASN A 536 2.25 27.33 6.64
N TYR A 537 3.50 27.69 6.95
CA TYR A 537 4.17 27.35 8.21
C TYR A 537 4.36 28.60 9.10
N THR A 538 3.29 28.99 9.81
CA THR A 538 3.31 30.17 10.69
C THR A 538 3.85 29.90 12.10
N ALA A 539 4.03 28.63 12.51
CA ALA A 539 4.61 28.28 13.81
C ALA A 539 5.42 26.97 13.76
N CYS A 540 6.75 27.08 13.77
CA CYS A 540 7.62 26.01 14.25
C CYS A 540 8.57 26.58 15.30
N PRO A 541 8.39 26.28 16.60
CA PRO A 541 9.25 26.79 17.68
C PRO A 541 10.72 26.33 17.61
N ILE A 542 11.07 25.46 16.64
CA ILE A 542 12.37 24.78 16.53
C ILE A 542 12.97 24.74 15.11
N CYS A 543 12.34 25.31 14.09
CA CYS A 543 12.79 25.20 12.69
C CYS A 543 13.38 26.55 12.20
N TYR A 544 14.71 26.64 12.03
CA TYR A 544 15.38 27.88 11.57
C TYR A 544 15.58 27.98 10.05
N MET A 545 14.98 27.12 9.22
CA MET A 545 15.23 27.13 7.78
C MET A 545 13.98 26.91 6.94
N HIS A 546 13.31 28.00 6.60
CA HIS A 546 12.27 28.06 5.57
C HIS A 546 12.37 29.35 4.77
N ARG A 547 13.56 29.97 4.67
CA ARG A 547 13.71 31.25 3.99
C ARG A 547 14.77 31.24 2.91
N VAL A 548 14.45 31.89 1.81
CA VAL A 548 15.37 32.19 0.70
C VAL A 548 15.49 33.71 0.61
N TYR A 549 16.71 34.20 0.39
CA TYR A 549 16.92 35.62 0.12
C TYR A 549 16.53 35.92 -1.32
N GLY A 550 15.71 36.94 -1.52
CA GLY A 550 15.33 37.42 -2.83
C GLY A 550 15.79 38.87 -3.01
N TYR A 551 16.11 39.23 -4.24
CA TYR A 551 16.38 40.62 -4.60
C TYR A 551 15.75 40.95 -5.94
N VAL A 552 15.21 42.16 -6.04
CA VAL A 552 14.90 42.84 -7.30
C VAL A 552 16.07 43.75 -7.59
N ASP A 553 16.85 43.38 -8.61
CA ASP A 553 17.99 44.18 -9.07
C ASP A 553 17.52 45.52 -9.65
N ARG A 554 18.28 46.58 -9.41
CA ARG A 554 17.90 47.94 -9.79
C ARG A 554 17.94 48.17 -11.31
N ASP A 555 18.86 47.51 -12.01
CA ASP A 555 19.06 47.67 -13.45
C ASP A 555 17.94 46.91 -14.18
N TRP A 556 17.59 45.71 -13.69
CA TRP A 556 16.47 44.91 -14.21
C TRP A 556 15.11 45.55 -13.93
N ASN A 557 14.94 46.19 -12.78
CA ASN A 557 13.75 46.97 -12.48
C ASN A 557 13.64 48.18 -13.42
N ALA A 558 14.75 48.88 -13.68
CA ALA A 558 14.77 50.04 -14.55
C ALA A 558 14.58 49.71 -16.05
N SER A 559 15.01 48.54 -16.50
CA SER A 559 14.73 48.05 -17.86
C SER A 559 13.29 47.55 -18.05
N GLY A 560 12.54 47.41 -16.95
CA GLY A 560 11.17 46.87 -16.95
C GLY A 560 11.10 45.34 -16.95
N ASP A 561 12.23 44.67 -16.72
CA ASP A 561 12.34 43.21 -16.70
C ASP A 561 12.02 42.60 -15.32
N ALA A 562 12.05 43.42 -14.26
CA ALA A 562 11.69 43.04 -12.89
C ALA A 562 10.37 43.71 -12.44
N PRO A 563 9.66 43.12 -11.45
CA PRO A 563 8.35 43.64 -11.02
C PRO A 563 8.44 45.05 -10.40
N TYR A 564 7.53 45.93 -10.84
CA TYR A 564 7.30 47.25 -10.27
C TYR A 564 5.81 47.47 -9.95
N PRO A 565 5.44 47.91 -8.73
CA PRO A 565 6.33 48.14 -7.57
C PRO A 565 6.88 46.82 -7.00
N ALA A 566 8.00 46.91 -6.28
CA ALA A 566 8.58 45.78 -5.58
C ALA A 566 7.64 45.26 -4.46
N PRO A 567 7.74 43.97 -4.08
CA PRO A 567 6.86 43.38 -3.09
C PRO A 567 7.02 43.99 -1.70
N THR A 568 5.93 43.97 -0.94
CA THR A 568 5.82 44.60 0.38
C THR A 568 5.85 43.58 1.52
N ARG A 569 6.22 44.04 2.72
CA ARG A 569 6.26 43.17 3.90
C ARG A 569 4.85 42.66 4.25
N GLY A 570 4.72 41.35 4.45
CA GLY A 570 3.48 40.67 4.76
C GLY A 570 2.67 40.28 3.52
N GLU A 571 3.22 40.48 2.32
CA GLU A 571 2.59 40.07 1.07
C GLU A 571 2.81 38.58 0.79
N ARG A 572 1.78 37.95 0.22
CA ARG A 572 1.90 36.64 -0.42
C ARG A 572 2.18 36.86 -1.89
N ILE A 573 3.28 36.33 -2.37
CA ILE A 573 3.67 36.45 -3.78
C ILE A 573 3.99 35.07 -4.35
N ASP A 574 3.92 34.99 -5.67
CA ASP A 574 4.60 33.94 -6.42
C ASP A 574 5.88 34.52 -6.99
N VAL A 575 6.94 33.72 -7.05
CA VAL A 575 8.26 34.14 -7.51
C VAL A 575 8.67 33.26 -8.67
N GLN A 576 9.14 33.89 -9.74
CA GLN A 576 9.79 33.21 -10.84
C GLN A 576 11.09 33.95 -11.12
N GLY A 577 12.21 33.23 -11.08
CA GLY A 577 13.52 33.85 -11.13
C GLY A 577 14.64 32.82 -11.16
N PHE A 578 15.87 33.33 -11.22
CA PHE A 578 17.07 32.50 -11.21
C PHE A 578 17.57 32.34 -9.78
N ILE A 579 17.97 31.12 -9.41
CA ILE A 579 18.72 30.88 -8.18
C ILE A 579 20.21 31.11 -8.48
N TYR A 580 20.86 32.00 -7.72
CA TYR A 580 22.26 32.34 -7.89
C TYR A 580 23.04 32.13 -6.60
N TRP A 581 23.95 31.16 -6.61
CA TRP A 581 24.85 30.93 -5.48
C TRP A 581 26.12 31.76 -5.64
N GLU A 582 26.30 32.77 -4.80
CA GLU A 582 27.52 33.59 -4.83
C GLU A 582 28.74 32.81 -4.31
N TYR A 583 29.53 32.24 -5.22
CA TYR A 583 30.66 31.38 -4.89
C TYR A 583 31.82 32.08 -4.15
N SER A 584 32.05 33.36 -4.42
CA SER A 584 33.18 34.15 -3.87
C SER A 584 33.05 34.46 -2.38
N SER A 585 31.81 34.53 -1.89
CA SER A 585 31.52 34.97 -0.54
C SER A 585 31.07 33.83 0.37
N LEU A 586 31.12 32.59 -0.13
CA LEU A 586 30.75 31.36 0.57
C LEU A 586 31.42 31.15 1.94
N THR A 587 32.59 31.73 2.18
CA THR A 587 33.33 31.59 3.44
C THR A 587 33.42 32.90 4.21
N ALA A 588 32.79 33.97 3.73
CA ALA A 588 32.86 35.27 4.37
C ALA A 588 31.95 35.29 5.62
N PRO A 589 32.45 35.72 6.79
CA PRO A 589 31.70 35.66 8.05
C PRO A 589 30.52 36.64 8.11
N TRP A 590 30.44 37.58 7.17
CA TRP A 590 29.33 38.52 6.99
C TRP A 590 28.34 38.09 5.89
N HIS A 591 28.58 36.96 5.24
CA HIS A 591 27.80 36.50 4.10
C HIS A 591 26.85 35.38 4.56
N SER A 592 25.58 35.75 4.74
CA SER A 592 24.51 34.84 5.17
C SER A 592 23.77 34.19 3.99
N TYR A 593 24.12 34.57 2.75
CA TYR A 593 23.31 34.29 1.58
C TYR A 593 23.60 32.92 1.00
N SER A 594 22.52 32.19 0.76
CA SER A 594 22.58 30.93 0.05
C SER A 594 21.34 30.90 -0.86
N GLY A 595 21.51 31.39 -2.09
CA GLY A 595 20.49 31.39 -3.14
C GLY A 595 20.25 32.74 -3.77
#